data_AF-A0A7C3CZX9-F1
#
_entry.id   AF-A0A7C3CZX9-F1
#
_cell.length_a   1.000
_cell.length_b   1.000
_cell.length_c   1.000
_cell.angle_alpha   90.00
_cell.angle_beta   90.00
_cell.angle_gamma   90.00
#
_symmetry.space_group_name_H-M   'P 1'
#
loop_
_entity.id
_entity.type
_entity.pdbx_description
1 polymer ?
#
loop_
_entity_poly.entity_id
_entity_poly.type
_entity_poly.pdbx_seq_one_letter_code
_entity_poly.pdbx_strand_id
1 'polypeptide(L)'
;MSQIFITAAHKSSGKTTLSIGLSAAFRLRGLDVQPFKKGPDYIDPMWLSRAAGRDCHNLDFHTMSRAEILRTAQRHGGDADLCLIEGNKGLYDGLDLDGSNSNAALATLLHSPVILVIDAQGMT
;
A
#
# COMPACT_ATOMS: atom_id res chain seq x y z
N MET A 1 -1.83 0.58 -16.49
CA MET A 1 -1.25 0.90 -15.19
C MET A 1 -1.13 -0.38 -14.38
N SER A 2 0.08 -0.74 -13.98
CA SER A 2 0.29 -1.89 -13.09
C SER A 2 0.09 -1.45 -11.65
N GLN A 3 -0.46 -2.32 -10.80
CA GLN A 3 -0.63 -2.02 -9.37
C GLN A 3 -0.33 -3.26 -8.53
N ILE A 4 0.23 -3.05 -7.35
CA ILE A 4 0.52 -4.11 -6.37
C ILE A 4 0.16 -3.63 -4.97
N PHE A 5 -0.35 -4.55 -4.15
CA PHE A 5 -0.67 -4.30 -2.75
C PHE A 5 0.27 -5.12 -1.85
N ILE A 6 1.15 -4.45 -1.10
CA ILE A 6 2.08 -5.10 -0.18
C ILE A 6 1.45 -5.17 1.21
N THR A 7 1.33 -6.37 1.77
CA THR A 7 0.76 -6.59 3.10
C THR A 7 1.43 -7.78 3.78
N ALA A 8 0.99 -8.18 4.96
CA ALA A 8 1.59 -9.26 5.74
C ALA A 8 0.53 -10.01 6.53
N ALA A 9 0.91 -11.13 7.16
CA ALA A 9 0.04 -11.83 8.09
C ALA A 9 -0.14 -11.07 9.42
N HIS A 10 0.83 -10.22 9.80
CA HIS A 10 0.82 -9.48 11.05
C HIS A 10 1.61 -8.16 10.94
N LYS A 11 1.60 -7.36 12.01
CA LYS A 11 2.46 -6.16 12.14
C LYS A 11 3.95 -6.53 12.21
N SER A 12 4.84 -5.58 11.93
CA SER A 12 6.29 -5.76 12.09
C SER A 12 6.98 -6.81 11.19
N SER A 13 6.32 -7.36 10.17
CA SER A 13 6.92 -8.36 9.26
C SER A 13 7.86 -7.79 8.17
N GLY A 14 8.33 -6.54 8.30
CA GLY A 14 9.23 -5.92 7.31
C GLY A 14 8.58 -5.33 6.05
N LYS A 15 7.24 -5.22 6.00
CA LYS A 15 6.49 -4.63 4.86
C LYS A 15 7.05 -3.28 4.41
N THR A 16 7.22 -2.35 5.33
CA THR A 16 7.63 -0.97 5.02
C THR A 16 9.03 -0.93 4.43
N THR A 17 9.96 -1.72 4.96
CA THR A 17 11.29 -1.88 4.39
C THR A 17 11.22 -2.40 2.95
N LEU A 18 10.38 -3.40 2.70
CA LEU A 18 10.19 -3.95 1.36
C LEU A 18 9.55 -2.92 0.40
N SER A 19 8.50 -2.22 0.83
CA SER A 19 7.83 -1.20 0.04
C SER A 19 8.75 -0.05 -0.35
N ILE A 20 9.55 0.45 0.60
CA ILE A 20 10.57 1.49 0.38
C ILE A 20 11.61 0.98 -0.63
N GLY A 21 12.15 -0.22 -0.39
CA GLY A 21 13.17 -0.82 -1.26
C GLY A 21 12.67 -1.02 -2.69
N LEU A 22 11.46 -1.53 -2.87
CA LEU A 22 10.84 -1.71 -4.19
C LEU A 22 10.56 -0.37 -4.87
N SER A 23 10.02 0.60 -4.14
CA SER A 23 9.76 1.94 -4.68
C SER A 23 11.04 2.59 -5.21
N ALA A 24 12.10 2.56 -4.41
CA ALA A 24 13.41 3.09 -4.80
C ALA A 24 14.01 2.30 -5.98
N ALA A 25 13.96 0.97 -5.95
CA ALA A 25 14.52 0.14 -7.00
C ALA A 25 13.82 0.31 -8.35
N PHE A 26 12.50 0.41 -8.38
CA PHE A 26 11.74 0.66 -9.61
C PHE A 26 11.98 2.06 -10.15
N ARG A 27 12.00 3.08 -9.26
CA ARG A 27 12.39 4.43 -9.65
C ARG A 27 13.80 4.49 -10.25
N LEU A 28 14.77 3.80 -9.66
CA LEU A 28 16.15 3.72 -10.18
C LEU A 28 16.21 3.07 -11.58
N ARG A 29 15.22 2.25 -11.94
CA ARG A 29 15.06 1.68 -13.28
C ARG A 29 14.31 2.61 -14.25
N GLY A 30 13.98 3.82 -13.82
CA GLY A 30 13.30 4.83 -14.63
C GLY A 30 11.78 4.69 -14.69
N LEU A 31 11.17 3.91 -13.79
CA LEU A 31 9.71 3.81 -13.71
C LEU A 31 9.13 4.90 -12.81
N ASP A 32 8.00 5.46 -13.24
CA ASP A 32 7.19 6.34 -12.41
C ASP A 32 6.38 5.52 -11.41
N VAL A 33 6.82 5.52 -10.15
CA VAL A 33 6.17 4.81 -9.05
C VAL A 33 5.27 5.76 -8.27
N GLN A 34 3.97 5.46 -8.19
CA GLN A 34 3.05 6.18 -7.32
C GLN A 34 2.82 5.39 -6.03
N PRO A 35 3.32 5.85 -4.87
CA PRO A 35 3.08 5.18 -3.61
C PRO A 35 1.71 5.56 -3.01
N PHE A 36 1.08 4.60 -2.35
CA PHE A 36 -0.08 4.81 -1.50
C PHE A 36 0.10 4.05 -0.18
N LYS A 37 -0.54 4.54 0.88
CA LYS A 37 -0.54 3.91 2.19
C LYS A 37 -1.97 3.65 2.66
N LYS A 38 -2.25 2.47 3.19
CA LYS A 38 -3.52 2.22 3.88
C LYS A 38 -3.50 2.85 5.27
N GLY A 39 -4.57 3.59 5.57
CA GLY A 39 -4.80 4.21 6.88
C GLY A 39 -4.42 5.69 6.91
N PRO A 40 -4.90 6.46 7.90
CA PRO A 40 -4.35 7.79 8.16
C PRO A 40 -2.98 7.63 8.82
N ASP A 41 -1.93 7.68 8.02
CA ASP A 41 -0.53 7.59 8.45
C ASP A 41 0.22 8.86 8.05
N TYR A 42 1.39 9.09 8.66
CA TYR A 42 2.26 10.23 8.36
C TYR A 42 3.72 9.83 8.23
N ILE A 43 4.21 8.84 8.98
CA ILE A 43 5.64 8.45 8.94
C ILE A 43 5.92 7.61 7.70
N ASP A 44 5.14 6.55 7.49
CA ASP A 44 5.35 5.64 6.36
C ASP A 44 5.17 6.37 5.02
N PRO A 45 4.14 7.23 4.83
CA PRO A 45 4.03 8.05 3.63
C PRO A 45 5.26 8.91 3.36
N MET A 46 5.88 9.53 4.38
CA MET A 46 7.08 10.34 4.17
C MET A 46 8.25 9.51 3.60
N TRP A 47 8.47 8.30 4.12
CA TRP A 47 9.52 7.42 3.62
C TRP A 47 9.22 6.89 2.21
N LEU A 48 7.98 6.49 1.97
CA LEU A 48 7.52 6.04 0.65
C LEU A 48 7.64 7.16 -0.39
N SER A 49 7.25 8.39 -0.03
CA SER A 49 7.40 9.55 -0.92
C SER A 49 8.85 9.76 -1.32
N ARG A 50 9.76 9.71 -0.34
CA ARG A 50 11.19 9.90 -0.58
C ARG A 50 11.77 8.81 -1.49
N ALA A 51 11.35 7.57 -1.28
CA ALA A 51 11.80 6.43 -2.09
C ALA A 51 11.29 6.53 -3.54
N ALA A 52 9.99 6.76 -3.72
CA ALA A 52 9.34 6.83 -5.03
C ALA A 52 9.62 8.14 -5.79
N GLY A 53 10.02 9.22 -5.10
CA GLY A 53 10.19 10.53 -5.71
C GLY A 53 8.87 11.24 -6.06
N ARG A 54 7.74 10.74 -5.55
CA ARG A 54 6.37 11.26 -5.74
C ARG A 54 5.65 11.22 -4.40
N ASP A 55 4.71 12.13 -4.18
CA ASP A 55 3.97 12.17 -2.92
C ASP A 55 3.16 10.88 -2.68
N CYS A 56 3.27 10.32 -1.49
CA CYS A 56 2.47 9.20 -1.03
C CYS A 56 1.14 9.69 -0.48
N HIS A 57 0.04 9.08 -0.95
CA HIS A 57 -1.30 9.41 -0.51
C HIS A 57 -1.92 8.30 0.32
N ASN A 58 -2.61 8.69 1.39
CA ASN A 58 -3.38 7.75 2.20
C ASN A 58 -4.65 7.30 1.47
N LEU A 59 -5.00 6.03 1.62
CA LEU A 59 -6.26 5.43 1.21
C LEU A 59 -6.87 4.75 2.44
N ASP A 60 -7.98 5.29 2.95
CA ASP A 60 -8.51 4.85 4.24
C ASP A 60 -10.04 4.86 4.29
N PHE A 61 -10.63 3.81 4.83
CA PHE A 61 -12.09 3.65 4.92
C PHE A 61 -12.74 4.46 6.04
N HIS A 62 -11.96 4.97 7.00
CA HIS A 62 -12.50 5.78 8.10
C HIS A 62 -12.55 7.27 7.74
N THR A 63 -11.61 7.74 6.91
CA THR A 63 -11.54 9.14 6.49
C THR A 63 -12.05 9.38 5.07
N MET A 64 -12.29 8.33 4.28
CA MET A 64 -12.76 8.43 2.91
C MET A 64 -13.88 7.43 2.62
N SER A 65 -14.83 7.85 1.79
CA SER A 65 -15.76 6.94 1.13
C SER A 65 -15.05 6.06 0.09
N ARG A 66 -15.66 4.94 -0.28
CA ARG A 66 -15.16 4.05 -1.35
C ARG A 66 -14.94 4.79 -2.67
N ALA A 67 -15.85 5.72 -3.01
CA ALA A 67 -15.75 6.52 -4.23
C ALA A 67 -14.58 7.50 -4.18
N GLU A 68 -14.29 8.08 -3.01
CA GLU A 68 -13.12 8.94 -2.81
C GLU A 68 -11.82 8.15 -2.89
N ILE A 69 -11.76 6.93 -2.33
CA ILE A 69 -10.59 6.05 -2.44
C ILE A 69 -10.27 5.77 -3.92
N LEU A 70 -11.26 5.35 -4.69
CA LEU A 70 -11.11 5.07 -6.12
C LEU A 70 -10.67 6.33 -6.89
N ARG A 71 -11.27 7.48 -6.59
CA ARG A 71 -10.94 8.75 -7.24
C ARG A 71 -9.51 9.20 -6.91
N THR A 72 -9.07 9.06 -5.67
CA THR A 72 -7.70 9.40 -5.25
C THR A 72 -6.69 8.48 -5.92
N ALA A 73 -6.94 7.16 -5.92
CA ALA A 73 -6.08 6.20 -6.61
C ALA A 73 -5.95 6.51 -8.12
N GLN A 74 -7.07 6.78 -8.79
CA GLN A 74 -7.08 7.15 -10.21
C GLN A 74 -6.38 8.48 -10.48
N ARG A 75 -6.65 9.50 -9.67
CA ARG A 75 -6.11 10.85 -9.85
C ARG A 75 -4.59 10.88 -9.74
N HIS A 76 -4.04 10.19 -8.75
CA HIS A 76 -2.61 10.24 -8.45
C HIS A 76 -1.82 9.11 -9.12
N GLY A 77 -2.48 8.00 -9.46
CA GLY A 77 -1.86 6.86 -10.13
C GLY A 77 -1.96 6.88 -11.65
N GLY A 78 -2.88 7.66 -12.24
CA GLY A 78 -3.23 7.56 -13.66
C GLY A 78 -2.09 7.76 -14.66
N ASP A 79 -1.03 8.47 -14.27
CA ASP A 79 0.19 8.72 -15.05
C ASP A 79 1.39 7.86 -14.62
N ALA A 80 1.23 6.99 -13.62
CA ALA A 80 2.31 6.16 -13.10
C ALA A 80 2.43 4.83 -13.84
N ASP A 81 3.67 4.35 -14.02
CA ASP A 81 3.94 3.00 -14.51
C ASP A 81 3.49 1.93 -13.51
N LEU A 82 3.70 2.21 -12.21
CA LEU A 82 3.40 1.31 -11.10
C LEU A 82 2.79 2.05 -9.91
N CYS A 83 1.59 1.64 -9.49
CA CYS A 83 1.04 1.99 -8.20
C CYS A 83 1.44 0.95 -7.13
N LEU A 84 2.12 1.39 -6.08
CA LEU A 84 2.52 0.54 -4.96
C LEU A 84 1.72 0.94 -3.72
N ILE A 85 0.83 0.06 -3.26
CA ILE A 85 0.00 0.29 -2.08
C ILE A 85 0.57 -0.49 -0.91
N GLU A 86 0.95 0.18 0.17
CA GLU A 86 1.36 -0.46 1.41
C GLU A 86 0.19 -0.60 2.39
N GLY A 87 -0.04 -1.83 2.84
CA GLY A 87 -0.99 -2.15 3.90
C GLY A 87 -0.46 -1.88 5.31
N ASN A 88 -1.35 -1.46 6.22
CA ASN A 88 -1.05 -1.39 7.64
C ASN A 88 -1.31 -2.75 8.33
N LYS A 89 -0.61 -3.06 9.44
CA LYS A 89 -0.83 -4.29 10.23
C LYS A 89 -0.86 -5.57 9.37
N GLY A 90 -1.89 -6.43 9.51
CA GLY A 90 -2.09 -7.68 8.75
C GLY A 90 -3.20 -7.64 7.68
N LEU A 91 -3.22 -8.61 6.77
CA LEU A 91 -4.11 -8.66 5.59
C LEU A 91 -5.60 -8.57 5.94
N TYR A 92 -6.04 -9.29 6.97
CA TYR A 92 -7.43 -9.30 7.42
C TYR A 92 -7.67 -8.45 8.66
N ASP A 93 -6.67 -7.68 9.10
CA ASP A 93 -6.84 -6.77 10.23
C ASP A 93 -7.79 -5.64 9.81
N GLY A 94 -8.94 -5.58 10.48
CA GLY A 94 -9.98 -4.57 10.34
C GLY A 94 -10.64 -4.34 11.70
N LEU A 95 -11.21 -3.16 11.90
CA LEU A 95 -12.03 -2.88 13.09
C LEU A 95 -13.49 -3.28 12.88
N ASP A 96 -13.89 -3.47 11.63
CA ASP A 96 -15.22 -3.92 11.29
C ASP A 96 -15.30 -5.45 11.34
N LEU A 97 -16.33 -5.98 12.00
CA LEU A 97 -16.52 -7.42 12.19
C LEU A 97 -16.72 -8.13 10.85
N ASP A 98 -17.30 -7.43 9.88
CA ASP A 98 -17.52 -7.94 8.52
C ASP A 98 -16.26 -7.82 7.64
N GLY A 99 -15.14 -7.32 8.18
CA GLY A 99 -13.86 -7.19 7.48
C GLY A 99 -13.86 -6.11 6.38
N SER A 100 -14.92 -5.29 6.30
CA SER A 100 -15.18 -4.37 5.19
C SER A 100 -14.17 -3.21 5.09
N ASN A 101 -13.39 -3.00 6.15
CA ASN A 101 -12.33 -2.00 6.24
C ASN A 101 -10.90 -2.60 6.31
N SER A 102 -10.73 -3.90 6.08
CA SER A 102 -9.42 -4.60 6.12
C SER A 102 -8.49 -4.24 4.94
N ASN A 103 -7.23 -4.70 4.98
CA ASN A 103 -6.34 -4.59 3.81
C ASN A 103 -6.90 -5.39 2.62
N ALA A 104 -7.45 -6.58 2.87
CA ALA A 104 -8.10 -7.39 1.85
C ALA A 104 -9.26 -6.65 1.17
N ALA A 105 -10.08 -5.93 1.95
CA ALA A 105 -11.17 -5.11 1.39
C ALA A 105 -10.65 -3.97 0.51
N LEU A 106 -9.54 -3.33 0.88
CA LEU A 106 -8.94 -2.27 0.07
C LEU A 106 -8.31 -2.82 -1.21
N ALA A 107 -7.56 -3.92 -1.12
CA ALA A 107 -7.00 -4.61 -2.29
C ALA A 107 -8.11 -5.06 -3.26
N THR A 108 -9.22 -5.56 -2.73
CA THR A 108 -10.40 -5.93 -3.52
C THR A 108 -11.03 -4.72 -4.19
N LEU A 109 -11.25 -3.62 -3.45
CA LEU A 109 -11.81 -2.38 -3.99
C LEU A 109 -10.97 -1.81 -5.14
N LEU A 110 -9.65 -1.87 -5.00
CA LEU A 110 -8.73 -1.35 -6.01
C LEU A 110 -8.46 -2.34 -7.15
N HIS A 111 -8.90 -3.61 -7.03
CA HIS A 111 -8.49 -4.72 -7.90
C HIS A 111 -6.97 -4.93 -7.95
N SER A 112 -6.30 -4.76 -6.81
CA SER A 112 -4.85 -4.86 -6.71
C SER A 112 -4.42 -6.28 -6.32
N PRO A 113 -3.53 -6.93 -7.10
CA PRO A 113 -2.93 -8.20 -6.69
C PRO A 113 -2.11 -8.00 -5.40
N VAL A 114 -2.24 -8.95 -4.49
CA VAL A 114 -1.61 -8.90 -3.17
C VAL A 114 -0.27 -9.62 -3.19
N ILE A 115 0.76 -8.94 -2.70
CA ILE A 115 2.06 -9.52 -2.32
C ILE A 115 2.06 -9.66 -0.80
N LEU A 116 2.04 -10.90 -0.32
CA LEU A 116 2.10 -11.22 1.11
C LEU A 116 3.55 -11.33 1.56
N VAL A 117 3.94 -10.47 2.50
CA VAL A 117 5.24 -10.49 3.17
C VAL A 117 5.15 -11.40 4.38
N ILE A 118 6.02 -12.40 4.42
CA ILE A 118 6.15 -13.35 5.52
C ILE A 118 7.51 -13.11 6.17
N ASP A 119 7.51 -12.79 7.45
CA ASP A 119 8.72 -12.79 8.25
C ASP A 119 9.06 -14.24 8.62
N ALA A 120 10.21 -14.71 8.14
CA ALA A 120 10.70 -16.05 8.39
C ALA A 120 11.67 -16.13 9.57
N GLN A 121 11.84 -15.04 10.33
CA GLN A 121 12.71 -15.03 11.49
C GLN A 121 12.28 -16.09 12.51
N GLY A 122 13.19 -17.04 12.80
CA GLY A 122 12.94 -18.11 13.76
C GLY A 122 12.03 -19.23 13.27
N MET A 123 11.67 -19.27 11.98
CA MET A 123 11.01 -20.43 11.36
C MET A 123 12.05 -21.52 11.06
N THR A 124 11.78 -22.75 11.49
CA THR A 124 12.56 -23.98 11.21
C THR A 124 11.74 -24.96 10.41
#